data_AF-A0A973MW87-F1
#
_entry.id   AF-A0A973MW87-F1
#
_cell.length_a   1.000
_cell.length_b   1.000
_cell.length_c   1.000
_cell.angle_alpha   90.00
_cell.angle_beta   90.00
_cell.angle_gamma   90.00
#
_symmetry.space_group_name_H-M   'P 1'
#
loop_
_entity.id
_entity.type
_entity.pdbx_description
1 polymer ?
#
loop_
_entity_poly.entity_id
_entity_poly.type
_entity_poly.pdbx_seq_one_letter_code
_entity_poly.pdbx_strand_id
1 'polypeptide(L)'
;MRSLTFVIGTGRSGSTALSRILNAHPDVLSLNEFMASVGDAAFPEGELTGEEFWQALFRPAPHFERMIRSGLPLPEFLYTRRPGRYTAEGTGIPALSLMVLPHLTDDPDGLLDELGAAVVRWPERAAAEHHQALFGLLCARFGRTAVVERSGYSTGWAPGL
;
A
#
# COMPACT_ATOMS: atom_id res chain seq x y z
N MET A 1 15.18 -3.27 -16.94
CA MET A 1 15.17 -3.28 -15.46
C MET A 1 14.23 -2.17 -15.01
N ARG A 2 13.22 -2.49 -14.18
CA ARG A 2 12.35 -1.47 -13.57
C ARG A 2 13.07 -0.88 -12.37
N SER A 3 13.08 0.44 -12.24
CA SER A 3 13.67 1.12 -11.07
C SER A 3 12.61 1.25 -9.98
N LEU A 4 12.95 0.80 -8.76
CA LEU A 4 12.19 1.06 -7.55
C LEU A 4 12.87 2.22 -6.82
N THR A 5 12.13 3.31 -6.60
CA THR A 5 12.63 4.51 -5.91
C THR A 5 11.79 4.76 -4.66
N PHE A 6 12.46 5.05 -3.56
CA PHE A 6 11.81 5.43 -2.30
C PHE A 6 11.99 6.93 -2.08
N VAL A 7 10.88 7.62 -1.80
CA VAL A 7 10.89 9.02 -1.35
C VAL A 7 10.53 9.04 0.12
N ILE A 8 11.57 9.12 0.95
CA ILE A 8 11.43 9.20 2.41
C ILE A 8 11.53 10.66 2.82
N GLY A 9 10.53 11.14 3.55
CA GLY A 9 10.54 12.50 4.08
C GLY A 9 9.83 12.55 5.43
N THR A 10 10.01 13.67 6.13
CA THR A 10 9.25 13.95 7.36
C THR A 10 7.95 14.67 7.00
N GLY A 11 6.96 14.65 7.90
CA GLY A 11 5.70 15.37 7.72
C GLY A 11 5.92 16.85 7.40
N ARG A 12 5.16 17.36 6.41
CA ARG A 12 5.20 18.78 5.94
C ARG A 12 6.49 19.19 5.21
N SER A 13 7.22 18.24 4.63
CA SER A 13 8.40 18.50 3.77
C SER A 13 8.06 18.84 2.30
N GLY A 14 6.78 18.96 1.95
CA GLY A 14 6.33 19.11 0.55
C GLY A 14 6.05 17.79 -0.17
N SER A 15 6.15 16.65 0.53
CA SER A 15 5.89 15.31 0.00
C SER A 15 4.50 15.15 -0.64
N THR A 16 3.48 15.87 -0.15
CA THR A 16 2.14 15.88 -0.75
C THR A 16 2.13 16.49 -2.15
N ALA A 17 2.86 17.60 -2.38
CA ALA A 17 2.92 18.25 -3.68
C ALA A 17 3.67 17.37 -4.69
N LEU A 18 4.80 16.79 -4.27
CA LEU A 18 5.55 15.82 -5.06
C LEU A 18 4.71 14.58 -5.40
N SER A 19 3.97 14.04 -4.43
CA SER A 19 3.08 12.89 -4.63
C SER A 19 2.00 13.16 -5.69
N ARG A 20 1.45 14.39 -5.76
CA ARG A 20 0.50 14.76 -6.82
C ARG A 20 1.16 14.82 -8.20
N ILE A 21 2.39 15.34 -8.29
CA ILE A 21 3.15 15.39 -9.55
C ILE A 21 3.47 13.96 -10.02
N LEU A 22 3.94 13.10 -9.13
CA LEU A 22 4.27 11.71 -9.44
C LEU A 22 3.04 10.89 -9.82
N ASN A 23 1.91 11.07 -9.14
CA ASN A 23 0.65 10.41 -9.48
C ASN A 23 0.12 10.84 -10.87
N ALA A 24 0.35 12.09 -11.26
CA ALA A 24 -0.01 12.59 -12.59
C ALA A 24 0.95 12.11 -13.70
N HIS A 25 2.12 11.56 -13.36
CA HIS A 25 3.10 11.14 -14.36
C HIS A 25 2.69 9.79 -14.99
N PRO A 26 2.58 9.69 -16.33
CA PRO A 26 2.03 8.52 -17.00
C PRO A 26 2.85 7.24 -16.83
N ASP A 27 4.13 7.34 -16.51
CA ASP A 27 5.00 6.16 -16.36
C ASP A 27 5.24 5.73 -14.90
N VAL A 28 4.77 6.51 -13.93
CA VAL A 28 5.06 6.27 -12.51
C VAL A 28 3.87 5.63 -11.79
N LEU A 29 4.14 4.53 -11.11
CA LEU A 29 3.27 3.99 -10.07
C LEU A 29 3.62 4.68 -8.75
N SER A 30 2.85 5.71 -8.40
CA SER A 30 2.99 6.43 -7.13
C SER A 30 2.22 5.69 -6.03
N LEU A 31 2.93 4.91 -5.23
CA LEU A 31 2.39 4.26 -4.04
C LEU A 31 2.39 5.26 -2.88
N ASN A 32 1.21 5.46 -2.28
CA ASN A 32 1.00 6.44 -1.21
C ASN A 32 0.85 5.72 0.14
N GLU A 33 1.87 5.84 0.98
CA GLU A 33 1.95 5.27 2.32
C GLU A 33 1.84 3.73 2.36
N PHE A 34 2.33 2.99 1.36
CA PHE A 34 2.24 1.52 1.35
C PHE A 34 2.93 0.91 2.57
N MET A 35 4.17 1.28 2.85
CA MET A 35 4.95 0.78 3.98
C MET A 35 4.25 1.05 5.31
N ALA A 36 3.69 2.25 5.48
CA ALA A 36 2.94 2.62 6.68
C ALA A 36 1.61 1.86 6.78
N SER A 37 0.93 1.62 5.65
CA SER A 37 -0.31 0.85 5.57
C SER A 37 -0.12 -0.60 6.00
N VAL A 38 0.90 -1.29 5.47
CA VAL A 38 1.05 -2.74 5.66
C VAL A 38 1.79 -3.11 6.95
N GLY A 39 2.67 -2.23 7.43
CA GLY A 39 3.38 -2.42 8.70
C GLY A 39 4.41 -3.57 8.68
N ASP A 40 5.13 -3.75 9.80
CA ASP A 40 6.29 -4.67 9.90
C ASP A 40 5.94 -6.11 9.54
N ALA A 41 4.70 -6.52 9.80
CA ALA A 41 4.20 -7.86 9.52
C ALA A 41 4.22 -8.23 8.03
N ALA A 42 4.35 -7.26 7.12
CA ALA A 42 4.51 -7.52 5.69
C ALA A 42 5.95 -7.90 5.30
N PHE A 43 6.94 -7.71 6.19
CA PHE A 43 8.37 -7.96 5.92
C PHE A 43 8.98 -8.99 6.88
N PRO A 44 8.40 -10.18 7.04
CA PRO A 44 9.00 -11.20 7.90
C PRO A 44 10.26 -11.78 7.25
N GLU A 45 11.13 -12.35 8.09
CA GLU A 45 12.24 -13.17 7.65
C GLU A 45 11.76 -14.53 7.14
N GLY A 46 12.50 -15.11 6.20
CA GLY A 46 12.20 -16.42 5.61
C GLY A 46 11.31 -16.34 4.35
N GLU A 47 10.83 -17.50 3.93
CA GLU A 47 9.92 -17.64 2.80
C GLU A 47 8.46 -17.60 3.27
N LEU A 48 7.58 -17.11 2.39
CA LEU A 48 6.15 -17.03 2.61
C LEU A 48 5.43 -17.58 1.40
N THR A 49 4.31 -18.26 1.62
CA THR A 49 3.34 -18.52 0.56
C THR A 49 2.67 -17.22 0.09
N GLY A 50 2.09 -17.24 -1.10
CA GLY A 50 1.29 -16.11 -1.59
C GLY A 50 0.09 -15.79 -0.69
N GLU A 51 -0.51 -16.79 -0.04
CA GLU A 51 -1.63 -16.59 0.88
C GLU A 51 -1.20 -15.87 2.17
N GLU A 52 -0.09 -16.27 2.78
CA GLU A 52 0.45 -15.60 3.98
C GLU A 52 0.83 -14.15 3.68
N PHE A 53 1.48 -13.92 2.53
CA PHE A 53 1.79 -12.57 2.07
C PHE A 53 0.52 -11.74 1.86
N TRP A 54 -0.50 -12.29 1.20
CA TRP A 54 -1.79 -11.59 1.01
C TRP A 54 -2.45 -11.22 2.34
N GLN A 55 -2.44 -12.12 3.32
CA GLN A 55 -2.99 -11.84 4.65
C GLN A 55 -2.30 -10.66 5.33
N ALA A 56 -0.98 -10.50 5.16
CA ALA A 56 -0.26 -9.35 5.70
C ALA A 56 -0.69 -8.02 5.04
N LEU A 57 -0.99 -8.04 3.73
CA LEU A 57 -1.46 -6.87 3.00
C LEU A 57 -2.96 -6.57 3.22
N PHE A 58 -3.76 -7.60 3.49
CA PHE A 58 -5.19 -7.49 3.65
C PHE A 58 -5.61 -7.12 5.07
N ARG A 59 -4.93 -7.62 6.10
CA ARG A 59 -5.36 -7.35 7.49
C ARG A 59 -5.36 -5.85 7.80
N PRO A 60 -6.39 -5.33 8.49
CA PRO A 60 -6.39 -3.95 8.96
C PRO A 60 -5.19 -3.65 9.84
N ALA A 61 -4.53 -2.52 9.61
CA ALA A 61 -3.42 -2.07 10.46
C ALA A 61 -3.97 -1.64 11.84
N PRO A 62 -3.61 -2.32 12.95
CA PRO A 62 -4.27 -2.09 14.25
C PRO A 62 -4.13 -0.66 14.78
N HIS A 63 -3.04 0.03 14.44
CA HIS A 63 -2.79 1.40 14.87
C HIS A 63 -3.71 2.40 14.16
N PHE A 64 -3.94 2.25 12.85
CA PHE A 64 -4.88 3.08 12.10
C PHE A 64 -6.34 2.73 12.42
N GLU A 65 -6.66 1.45 12.60
CA GLU A 65 -8.00 1.02 13.01
C GLU A 65 -8.42 1.70 14.33
N ARG A 66 -7.55 1.70 15.35
CA ARG A 66 -7.81 2.39 16.62
C ARG A 66 -8.04 3.89 16.42
N MET A 67 -7.22 4.53 15.61
CA MET A 67 -7.31 5.96 15.34
C MET A 67 -8.64 6.35 14.69
N ILE A 68 -9.10 5.56 13.71
CA ILE A 68 -10.40 5.75 13.05
C ILE A 68 -11.53 5.57 14.08
N ARG A 69 -11.50 4.50 14.88
CA ARG A 69 -12.51 4.27 15.93
C ARG A 69 -12.53 5.35 17.01
N SER A 70 -11.41 6.00 17.27
CA SER A 70 -11.31 7.16 18.19
C SER A 70 -11.75 8.49 17.56
N GLY A 71 -12.22 8.51 16.31
CA GLY A 71 -12.69 9.72 15.64
C GLY A 71 -11.57 10.68 15.22
N LEU A 72 -10.34 10.18 15.05
CA LEU A 72 -9.16 10.98 14.70
C LEU A 72 -8.59 10.60 13.31
N PRO A 73 -9.39 10.51 12.23
CA PRO A 73 -8.88 10.06 10.94
C PRO A 73 -7.84 11.04 10.38
N LEU A 74 -6.74 10.50 9.85
CA LEU A 74 -5.72 11.31 9.19
C LEU A 74 -6.19 11.77 7.81
N PRO A 75 -5.67 12.91 7.31
CA PRO A 75 -5.98 13.38 5.96
C PRO A 75 -5.64 12.38 4.84
N GLU A 76 -4.76 11.43 5.10
CA GLU A 76 -4.29 10.41 4.19
C GLU A 76 -5.25 9.21 4.09
N PHE A 77 -6.21 9.06 5.02
CA PHE A 77 -7.20 7.97 5.00
C PHE A 77 -8.25 8.22 3.92
N LEU A 78 -7.91 7.91 2.67
CA LEU A 78 -8.74 8.20 1.52
C LEU A 78 -10.03 7.37 1.52
N TYR A 79 -9.95 6.10 1.94
CA TYR A 79 -11.09 5.19 1.95
C TYR A 79 -12.22 5.64 2.87
N THR A 80 -11.91 6.28 4.00
CA THR A 80 -12.95 6.74 4.95
C THR A 80 -13.79 7.90 4.41
N ARG A 81 -13.29 8.61 3.38
CA ARG A 81 -14.00 9.72 2.72
C ARG A 81 -14.92 9.26 1.60
N ARG A 82 -14.61 8.11 1.01
CA ARG A 82 -15.38 7.46 -0.06
C ARG A 82 -15.45 5.96 0.25
N PRO A 83 -16.22 5.57 1.28
CA PRO A 83 -16.24 4.19 1.74
C PRO A 83 -16.84 3.27 0.68
N GLY A 84 -16.28 2.07 0.57
CA GLY A 84 -16.81 0.95 -0.21
C GLY A 84 -17.40 -0.13 0.70
N ARG A 85 -17.05 -1.40 0.43
CA ARG A 85 -17.54 -2.60 1.14
C ARG A 85 -17.03 -2.71 2.58
N TYR A 86 -15.89 -2.09 2.92
CA TYR A 86 -15.25 -2.26 4.22
C TYR A 86 -15.51 -1.08 5.17
N THR A 87 -15.68 -1.36 6.46
CA THR A 87 -15.89 -0.34 7.49
C THR A 87 -15.04 -0.62 8.72
N ALA A 88 -14.77 0.41 9.53
CA ALA A 88 -14.01 0.26 10.77
C ALA A 88 -14.79 -0.49 11.86
N GLU A 89 -16.12 -0.46 11.81
CA GLU A 89 -17.03 -1.12 12.75
C GLU A 89 -17.31 -2.58 12.38
N GLY A 90 -17.18 -2.93 11.10
CA GLY A 90 -17.39 -4.28 10.58
C GLY A 90 -16.13 -5.13 10.64
N THR A 91 -15.66 -5.59 9.49
CA THR A 91 -14.47 -6.44 9.35
C THR A 91 -13.14 -5.68 9.51
N GLY A 92 -13.20 -4.36 9.67
CA GLY A 92 -12.06 -3.47 9.51
C GLY A 92 -11.78 -3.16 8.05
N ILE A 93 -11.09 -2.04 7.81
CA ILE A 93 -10.66 -1.61 6.47
C ILE A 93 -9.31 -2.28 6.16
N PRO A 94 -9.20 -3.03 5.04
CA PRO A 94 -7.93 -3.65 4.66
C PRO A 94 -6.78 -2.65 4.54
N ALA A 95 -5.56 -3.07 4.89
CA ALA A 95 -4.39 -2.18 4.94
C ALA A 95 -4.11 -1.47 3.60
N LEU A 96 -4.14 -2.21 2.49
CA LEU A 96 -4.00 -1.61 1.14
C LEU A 96 -5.15 -0.66 0.80
N SER A 97 -6.37 -0.97 1.23
CA SER A 97 -7.55 -0.18 0.90
C SER A 97 -7.55 1.17 1.58
N LEU A 98 -6.93 1.33 2.75
CA LEU A 98 -7.04 2.56 3.54
C LEU A 98 -6.50 3.81 2.81
N MET A 99 -5.34 3.67 2.14
CA MET A 99 -4.60 4.79 1.53
C MET A 99 -4.05 4.48 0.14
N VAL A 100 -3.61 3.24 -0.11
CA VAL A 100 -2.87 2.88 -1.33
C VAL A 100 -3.79 2.74 -2.53
N LEU A 101 -4.75 1.81 -2.47
CA LEU A 101 -5.61 1.51 -3.63
C LEU A 101 -6.49 2.71 -4.07
N PRO A 102 -7.11 3.48 -3.16
CA PRO A 102 -7.90 4.66 -3.55
C PRO A 102 -7.06 5.78 -4.16
N HIS A 103 -5.72 5.69 -4.07
CA HIS A 103 -4.83 6.63 -4.75
C HIS A 103 -4.53 6.21 -6.20
N LEU A 104 -4.77 4.95 -6.54
CA LEU A 104 -4.45 4.36 -7.85
C LEU A 104 -5.69 4.22 -8.75
N THR A 105 -6.88 4.10 -8.16
CA THR A 105 -8.13 3.81 -8.88
C THR A 105 -9.34 4.39 -8.15
N ASP A 106 -10.41 4.65 -8.90
CA ASP A 106 -11.72 4.99 -8.36
C ASP A 106 -12.52 3.76 -7.88
N ASP A 107 -12.07 2.55 -8.23
CA ASP A 107 -12.61 1.27 -7.73
C ASP A 107 -11.56 0.49 -6.91
N PRO A 108 -11.29 0.91 -5.65
CA PRO A 108 -10.29 0.27 -4.81
C PRO A 108 -10.69 -1.15 -4.38
N ASP A 109 -11.98 -1.42 -4.26
CA ASP A 109 -12.50 -2.73 -3.82
C ASP A 109 -12.36 -3.78 -4.92
N GLY A 110 -12.69 -3.44 -6.17
CA GLY A 110 -12.47 -4.34 -7.30
C GLY A 110 -10.98 -4.63 -7.52
N LEU A 111 -10.11 -3.62 -7.34
CA LEU A 111 -8.66 -3.83 -7.39
C LEU A 111 -8.17 -4.74 -6.26
N LEU A 112 -8.69 -4.59 -5.05
CA LEU A 112 -8.34 -5.48 -3.93
C LEU A 112 -8.70 -6.94 -4.26
N ASP A 113 -9.88 -7.19 -4.84
CA ASP A 113 -10.29 -8.54 -5.25
C ASP A 113 -9.38 -9.11 -6.34
N GLU A 114 -9.02 -8.29 -7.34
CA GLU A 114 -8.08 -8.66 -8.41
C GLU A 114 -6.72 -9.07 -7.84
N LEU A 115 -6.17 -8.24 -6.94
CA LEU A 115 -4.89 -8.51 -6.28
C LEU A 115 -4.97 -9.77 -5.42
N GLY A 116 -6.00 -9.91 -4.59
CA GLY A 116 -6.16 -11.07 -3.73
C GLY A 116 -6.25 -12.36 -4.51
N ALA A 117 -7.04 -12.38 -5.59
CA ALA A 117 -7.12 -13.54 -6.48
C ALA A 117 -5.76 -13.89 -7.07
N ALA A 118 -4.97 -12.92 -7.51
CA ALA A 118 -3.66 -13.17 -8.11
C ALA A 118 -2.61 -13.64 -7.09
N VAL A 119 -2.49 -12.94 -5.96
CA VAL A 119 -1.40 -13.09 -4.99
C VAL A 119 -1.46 -14.44 -4.28
N VAL A 120 -2.65 -14.91 -3.89
CA VAL A 120 -2.80 -16.20 -3.18
C VAL A 120 -2.31 -17.41 -3.99
N ARG A 121 -2.15 -17.27 -5.31
CA ARG A 121 -1.66 -18.33 -6.21
C ARG A 121 -0.16 -18.26 -6.47
N TRP A 122 0.54 -17.27 -5.90
CA TRP A 122 1.98 -17.16 -6.11
C TRP A 122 2.75 -18.26 -5.38
N PRO A 123 3.84 -18.78 -5.99
CA PRO A 123 4.72 -19.69 -5.30
C PRO A 123 5.37 -19.02 -4.09
N GLU A 124 5.79 -19.87 -3.16
CA GLU A 124 6.59 -19.51 -2.00
C GLU A 124 7.89 -18.81 -2.42
N ARG A 125 8.25 -17.75 -1.68
CA ARG A 125 9.42 -16.89 -1.92
C ARG A 125 9.66 -15.94 -0.75
N ALA A 126 10.77 -15.22 -0.76
CA ALA A 126 11.05 -14.20 0.25
C ALA A 126 10.08 -13.00 0.15
N ALA A 127 9.84 -12.32 1.28
CA ALA A 127 8.95 -11.15 1.34
C ALA A 127 9.34 -10.06 0.31
N ALA A 128 10.64 -9.82 0.10
CA ALA A 128 11.12 -8.85 -0.89
C ALA A 128 10.69 -9.21 -2.33
N GLU A 129 10.74 -10.48 -2.69
CA GLU A 129 10.37 -10.97 -4.02
C GLU A 129 8.85 -10.93 -4.24
N HIS A 130 8.06 -11.13 -3.19
CA HIS A 130 6.61 -10.91 -3.20
C HIS A 130 6.26 -9.45 -3.46
N HIS A 131 6.93 -8.51 -2.77
CA HIS A 131 6.73 -7.08 -3.01
C HIS A 131 7.11 -6.66 -4.43
N GLN A 132 8.25 -7.14 -4.93
CA GLN A 132 8.66 -6.87 -6.31
C GLN A 132 7.64 -7.40 -7.33
N ALA A 133 7.09 -8.60 -7.10
CA ALA A 133 6.04 -9.16 -7.94
C ALA A 133 4.73 -8.36 -7.86
N LEU A 134 4.34 -7.89 -6.67
CA LEU A 134 3.17 -7.03 -6.47
C LEU A 134 3.30 -5.70 -7.21
N PHE A 135 4.44 -5.02 -7.05
CA PHE A 135 4.68 -3.80 -7.79
C PHE A 135 4.76 -4.07 -9.29
N GLY A 136 5.28 -5.22 -9.69
CA GLY A 136 5.28 -5.69 -11.07
C GLY A 136 3.88 -5.84 -11.65
N LEU A 137 2.97 -6.45 -10.88
CA LEU A 137 1.56 -6.65 -11.21
C LEU A 137 0.83 -5.30 -11.33
N LEU A 138 0.98 -4.41 -10.34
CA LEU A 138 0.39 -3.07 -10.37
C LEU A 138 0.90 -2.24 -11.55
N CYS A 139 2.20 -2.26 -11.81
CA CYS A 139 2.79 -1.60 -12.98
C CYS A 139 2.19 -2.13 -14.29
N ALA A 140 2.05 -3.45 -14.44
CA ALA A 140 1.41 -4.02 -15.62
C ALA A 140 -0.06 -3.57 -15.75
N ARG A 141 -0.81 -3.59 -14.64
CA ARG A 141 -2.22 -3.22 -14.57
C ARG A 141 -2.49 -1.75 -14.92
N PHE A 142 -1.56 -0.86 -14.59
CA PHE A 142 -1.69 0.59 -14.82
C PHE A 142 -0.80 1.12 -15.96
N GLY A 143 -0.08 0.24 -16.68
CA GLY A 143 0.83 0.64 -17.76
C GLY A 143 2.01 1.49 -17.28
N ARG A 144 2.51 1.26 -16.06
CA ARG A 144 3.62 2.01 -15.45
C ARG A 144 4.94 1.25 -15.55
N THR A 145 6.05 1.98 -15.51
CA THR A 145 7.40 1.42 -15.69
C THR A 145 8.36 1.72 -14.53
N ALA A 146 8.03 2.71 -13.70
CA ALA A 146 8.75 3.04 -12.48
C ALA A 146 7.82 2.98 -11.27
N VAL A 147 8.36 2.59 -10.11
CA VAL A 147 7.62 2.53 -8.85
C VAL A 147 8.22 3.56 -7.92
N VAL A 148 7.37 4.44 -7.39
CA VAL A 148 7.76 5.37 -6.35
C VAL A 148 6.90 5.11 -5.12
N GLU A 149 7.53 4.62 -4.07
CA GLU A 149 6.91 4.53 -2.75
C GLU A 149 7.20 5.82 -1.98
N ARG A 150 6.13 6.48 -1.52
CA ARG A 150 6.24 7.66 -0.66
C ARG A 150 5.60 7.38 0.68
N SER A 151 6.30 7.77 1.73
CA SER A 151 5.79 7.72 3.09
C SER A 151 6.19 8.97 3.88
N GLY A 152 5.20 9.59 4.52
CA GLY A 152 5.39 10.66 5.50
C GLY A 152 5.47 10.14 6.94
N TYR A 153 5.06 8.87 7.15
CA TYR A 153 5.04 8.21 8.45
C TYR A 153 6.07 7.08 8.59
N SER A 154 6.85 6.77 7.55
CA SER A 154 7.77 5.63 7.58
C SER A 154 9.24 6.00 7.81
N THR A 155 9.56 7.18 8.38
CA THR A 155 10.96 7.54 8.70
C THR A 155 11.68 6.47 9.52
N GLY A 156 10.96 5.74 10.39
CA GLY A 156 11.50 4.62 11.16
C GLY A 156 11.95 3.40 10.33
N TRP A 157 11.56 3.34 9.06
CA TRP A 157 11.84 2.24 8.14
C TRP A 157 13.07 2.48 7.26
N ALA A 158 13.54 3.73 7.19
CA ALA A 158 14.71 4.10 6.40
C ALA A 158 15.97 3.26 6.69
N PRO A 159 16.24 2.79 7.94
CA PRO A 159 17.41 1.95 8.21
C PRO A 159 17.35 0.53 7.60
N GLY A 160 16.18 0.06 7.14
CA GLY A 160 15.98 -1.30 6.63
C GLY A 160 15.66 -1.40 5.13
N LEU A 161 15.74 -0.29 4.39
CA LEU A 161 15.50 -0.21 2.95
C LEU A 161 16.77 -0.41 2.11
#